data_AF-A0A832ZG02-F1
#
_entry.id   AF-A0A832ZG02-F1
#
_cell.length_a   1.000
_cell.length_b   1.000
_cell.length_c   1.000
_cell.angle_alpha   90.00
_cell.angle_beta   90.00
_cell.angle_gamma   90.00
#
_symmetry.space_group_name_H-M   'P 1'
#
loop_
_entity.id
_entity.type
_entity.pdbx_description
1 polymer ?
#
loop_
_entity_poly.entity_id
_entity_poly.type
_entity_poly.pdbx_seq_one_letter_code
_entity_poly.pdbx_strand_id
1 'polypeptide(L)'
;LSNYPELAKLLIGFLMVVGGGAGSTAGGIKLIRITLTYESLKWTIQQAILPKGAVIKRKVGNYIFSEDEIQEVFSFTMTYFAFLLIGTVWIMARLGVPVANAFFEVASAQGNVGLSVGITSPTLPVDVKILLILHMWIGRLEIFSTLVFIVSAVMLIPRLVERR
;
A
#
# COMPACT_ATOMS: atom_id res chain seq x y z
N LEU A 1 -6.25 4.38 21.24
CA LEU A 1 -4.80 4.60 21.04
C LEU A 1 -4.40 6.09 21.03
N SER A 2 -5.32 7.01 21.35
CA SER A 2 -5.08 8.46 21.33
C SER A 2 -3.93 8.92 22.23
N ASN A 3 -3.84 8.37 23.44
CA ASN A 3 -2.88 8.78 24.48
C ASN A 3 -1.51 8.12 24.37
N TYR A 4 -1.24 7.34 23.33
CA TYR A 4 0.06 6.67 23.16
C TYR A 4 1.13 7.66 22.67
N PRO A 5 2.42 7.43 23.02
CA PRO A 5 3.52 8.21 22.47
C PRO A 5 3.52 8.19 20.94
N GLU A 6 3.92 9.30 20.31
CA GLU A 6 3.94 9.41 18.84
C GLU A 6 4.80 8.33 18.18
N LEU A 7 5.95 8.01 18.78
CA LEU A 7 6.83 6.94 18.32
C LEU A 7 6.11 5.59 18.27
N ALA A 8 5.29 5.28 19.28
CA ALA A 8 4.54 4.02 19.33
C ALA A 8 3.48 3.96 18.22
N LYS A 9 2.81 5.08 17.94
CA LYS A 9 1.85 5.19 16.84
C LYS A 9 2.54 4.97 15.49
N LEU A 10 3.69 5.60 15.26
CA LEU A 10 4.46 5.39 14.03
C LEU A 10 4.93 3.94 13.88
N LEU A 11 5.49 3.34 14.93
CA LEU A 11 5.94 1.94 14.91
C LEU A 11 4.79 0.99 14.58
N ILE A 12 3.65 1.12 15.25
CA ILE A 12 2.47 0.30 14.96
C ILE A 12 1.97 0.59 13.54
N GLY A 13 1.96 1.85 13.11
CA GLY A 13 1.61 2.24 11.74
C GLY A 13 2.47 1.56 10.67
N PHE A 14 3.79 1.51 10.86
CA PHE A 14 4.69 0.79 9.97
C PHE A 14 4.45 -0.72 10.00
N LEU A 15 4.16 -1.29 11.16
CA LEU A 15 3.78 -2.69 11.26
C LEU A 15 2.47 -2.99 10.54
N MET A 16 1.50 -2.07 10.51
CA MET A 16 0.25 -2.23 9.76
C MET A 16 0.47 -2.24 8.23
N VAL A 17 1.51 -1.55 7.75
CA VAL A 17 1.91 -1.61 6.34
C VAL A 17 2.48 -2.99 5.98
N VAL A 18 3.15 -3.65 6.93
CA VAL A 18 3.64 -5.02 6.81
C VAL A 18 2.46 -5.99 7.01
N GLY A 19 1.95 -6.51 5.90
CA GLY A 19 0.82 -7.43 5.90
C GLY A 19 1.20 -8.86 6.32
N GLY A 20 0.21 -9.76 6.22
CA GLY A 20 0.41 -11.18 6.49
C GLY A 20 1.02 -11.97 5.32
N GLY A 21 1.04 -13.30 5.46
CA GLY A 21 1.45 -14.22 4.39
C GLY A 21 0.50 -14.21 3.18
N ALA A 22 0.97 -14.76 2.06
CA ALA A 22 0.12 -15.03 0.89
C ALA A 22 -1.03 -15.98 1.27
N GLY A 23 -2.23 -15.75 0.72
CA GLY A 23 -3.43 -16.53 1.06
C GLY A 23 -4.06 -16.23 2.43
N SER A 24 -3.47 -15.34 3.22
CA SER A 24 -4.06 -14.86 4.48
C SER A 24 -5.15 -13.79 4.23
N THR A 25 -6.05 -13.64 5.21
CA THR A 25 -7.06 -12.58 5.26
C THR A 25 -6.49 -11.21 5.68
N ALA A 26 -5.23 -11.13 6.12
CA ALA A 26 -4.58 -9.87 6.48
C ALA A 26 -4.42 -8.94 5.27
N GLY A 27 -4.64 -7.64 5.46
CA GLY A 27 -4.35 -6.62 4.43
C GLY A 27 -2.87 -6.23 4.39
N GLY A 28 -2.59 -5.03 3.88
CA GLY A 28 -1.22 -4.48 3.80
C GLY A 28 -0.36 -5.11 2.70
N ILE A 29 0.92 -4.76 2.68
CA ILE A 29 1.89 -5.34 1.74
C ILE A 29 2.22 -6.76 2.22
N LYS A 30 1.84 -7.77 1.44
CA LYS A 30 2.07 -9.18 1.79
C LYS A 30 3.56 -9.46 2.01
N LEU A 31 3.86 -10.33 2.98
CA LEU A 31 5.24 -10.70 3.35
C LEU A 31 6.06 -11.16 2.15
N ILE A 32 5.46 -11.92 1.23
CA ILE A 32 6.15 -12.39 0.01
C ILE A 32 6.67 -11.23 -0.85
N ARG A 33 5.91 -10.13 -0.95
CA ARG A 33 6.30 -8.94 -1.72
C ARG A 33 7.45 -8.20 -1.02
N ILE A 34 7.39 -8.08 0.30
CA ILE A 34 8.47 -7.47 1.10
C ILE A 34 9.77 -8.26 0.94
N THR A 35 9.70 -9.59 1.08
CA THR A 35 10.86 -10.48 0.89
C THR A 35 11.41 -10.36 -0.54
N LEU A 36 10.55 -10.34 -1.56
CA LEU A 36 11.01 -10.21 -2.95
C LEU A 36 11.66 -8.85 -3.22
N THR A 37 11.11 -7.76 -2.69
CA THR A 37 11.73 -6.42 -2.79
C THR A 37 13.11 -6.41 -2.14
N TYR A 38 13.26 -7.02 -0.98
CA TYR A 38 14.55 -7.13 -0.29
C TYR A 38 15.56 -8.00 -1.05
N GLU A 39 15.17 -9.19 -1.49
CA GLU A 39 16.04 -10.08 -2.27
C GLU A 39 16.40 -9.45 -3.62
N SER A 40 15.49 -8.73 -4.26
CA SER A 40 15.80 -8.01 -5.49
C SER A 40 16.83 -6.91 -5.28
N LEU A 41 16.76 -6.14 -4.18
CA LEU A 41 17.78 -5.15 -3.86
C LEU A 41 19.15 -5.83 -3.70
N LYS A 42 19.20 -6.96 -3.01
CA LYS A 42 20.42 -7.77 -2.84
C LYS A 42 20.97 -8.27 -4.18
N TRP A 43 20.12 -8.78 -5.07
CA TRP A 43 20.53 -9.21 -6.41
C TRP A 43 21.04 -8.05 -7.25
N THR A 44 20.41 -6.87 -7.19
CA THR A 44 20.87 -5.67 -7.89
C THR A 44 22.26 -5.24 -7.40
N ILE A 45 22.50 -5.25 -6.08
CA ILE A 45 23.82 -4.93 -5.51
C ILE A 45 24.86 -5.97 -5.96
N GLN A 46 24.52 -7.26 -5.90
CA GLN A 46 25.41 -8.33 -6.36
C GLN A 46 25.75 -8.18 -7.85
N GLN A 47 24.77 -7.86 -8.69
CA GLN A 47 24.97 -7.68 -10.13
C GLN A 47 25.87 -6.48 -10.44
N ALA A 48 25.81 -5.42 -9.62
CA ALA A 48 26.68 -4.26 -9.78
C ALA A 48 28.15 -4.56 -9.42
N ILE A 49 28.40 -5.52 -8.52
CA ILE A 49 29.74 -5.91 -8.08
C ILE A 49 30.34 -7.01 -8.98
N LEU A 50 29.49 -7.91 -9.50
CA LEU A 50 29.94 -9.06 -10.27
C LEU A 50 30.38 -8.70 -11.70
N PRO A 51 31.29 -9.48 -12.31
CA PRO A 51 31.70 -9.28 -13.70
C PRO A 51 30.53 -9.40 -14.70
N LYS A 52 30.63 -8.67 -15.81
CA LYS A 52 29.68 -8.74 -16.93
C LYS A 52 29.63 -10.20 -17.44
N GLY A 53 28.51 -10.88 -17.21
CA GLY A 53 28.30 -12.29 -17.58
C GLY A 53 27.90 -13.20 -16.40
N ALA A 54 27.96 -12.72 -15.16
CA ALA A 54 27.47 -13.49 -14.02
C ALA A 54 25.94 -13.67 -14.06
N VAL A 55 25.47 -14.91 -14.06
CA VAL A 55 24.04 -15.23 -14.04
C VAL A 55 23.56 -15.35 -12.59
N ILE A 56 22.75 -14.39 -12.14
CA ILE A 56 22.12 -14.42 -10.82
C ILE A 56 20.74 -15.07 -10.94
N LYS A 57 20.56 -16.22 -10.28
CA LYS A 57 19.25 -16.87 -10.21
C LYS A 57 18.37 -16.15 -9.19
N ARG A 58 17.34 -15.45 -9.68
CA ARG A 58 16.37 -14.71 -8.86
C ARG A 58 15.34 -15.63 -8.22
N LYS A 59 15.79 -16.40 -7.22
CA LYS A 59 15.02 -17.47 -6.58
C LYS A 59 14.70 -17.12 -5.13
N VAL A 60 13.43 -17.25 -4.74
CA VAL A 60 13.00 -17.23 -3.33
C VAL A 60 12.35 -18.56 -2.99
N GLY A 61 12.85 -19.25 -1.97
CA GLY A 61 12.41 -20.60 -1.65
C GLY A 61 12.68 -21.57 -2.80
N ASN A 62 11.64 -22.17 -3.38
CA ASN A 62 11.74 -23.06 -4.54
C ASN A 62 11.33 -22.42 -5.88
N TYR A 63 10.83 -21.18 -5.85
CA TYR A 63 10.29 -20.49 -7.03
C TYR A 63 11.33 -19.53 -7.63
N ILE A 64 11.46 -19.55 -8.96
CA ILE A 64 12.32 -18.63 -9.71
C ILE A 64 11.41 -17.54 -10.28
N PHE A 65 11.64 -16.31 -9.88
CA PHE A 65 10.87 -15.16 -10.34
C PHE A 65 11.44 -14.65 -11.66
N SER A 66 10.54 -14.36 -12.59
CA SER A 66 10.84 -13.62 -13.82
C SER A 66 11.12 -12.15 -13.52
N GLU A 67 11.73 -11.46 -14.48
CA GLU A 67 12.03 -10.03 -14.39
C GLU A 67 10.74 -9.19 -14.33
N ASP A 68 9.71 -9.61 -15.08
CA ASP A 68 8.39 -8.98 -15.11
C ASP A 68 7.66 -9.09 -13.75
N GLU A 69 7.68 -10.25 -13.11
CA GLU A 69 7.07 -10.44 -11.78
C GLU A 69 7.74 -9.57 -10.71
N ILE A 70 9.06 -9.41 -10.78
CA ILE A 70 9.79 -8.55 -9.87
C ILE A 70 9.38 -7.09 -10.10
N GLN A 71 9.32 -6.65 -11.36
CA GLN A 71 8.90 -5.31 -11.71
C GLN A 71 7.44 -5.03 -11.26
N GLU A 72 6.55 -6.01 -11.37
CA GLU A 72 5.18 -5.91 -10.86
C GLU A 72 5.17 -5.67 -9.35
N VAL A 73 5.96 -6.45 -8.58
CA VAL A 73 6.05 -6.29 -7.12
C VAL A 73 6.62 -4.94 -6.70
N PHE A 74 7.61 -4.41 -7.43
CA PHE A 74 8.11 -3.05 -7.20
C PHE A 74 7.05 -2.01 -7.50
N SER A 75 6.37 -2.14 -8.65
CA SER A 75 5.32 -1.22 -9.07
C SER A 75 4.17 -1.21 -8.06
N PHE A 76 3.79 -2.38 -7.55
CA PHE A 76 2.82 -2.51 -6.46
C PHE A 76 3.29 -1.78 -5.19
N THR A 77 4.51 -2.07 -4.74
CA THR A 77 5.07 -1.51 -3.50
C THR A 77 5.15 0.02 -3.57
N MET A 78 5.64 0.57 -4.68
CA MET A 78 5.73 2.02 -4.88
C MET A 78 4.36 2.67 -4.92
N THR A 79 3.41 2.05 -5.61
CA THR A 79 2.03 2.57 -5.68
C THR A 79 1.36 2.52 -4.30
N TYR A 80 1.62 1.48 -3.50
CA TYR A 80 1.12 1.38 -2.12
C TYR A 80 1.60 2.57 -1.28
N PHE A 81 2.90 2.86 -1.31
CA PHE A 81 3.46 3.99 -0.58
C PHE A 81 2.98 5.35 -1.10
N ALA A 82 2.76 5.47 -2.41
CA ALA A 82 2.21 6.69 -3.00
C ALA A 82 0.80 7.00 -2.45
N PHE A 83 -0.11 6.02 -2.45
CA PHE A 83 -1.45 6.19 -1.86
C PHE A 83 -1.37 6.52 -0.37
N LEU A 84 -0.54 5.79 0.38
CA LEU A 84 -0.35 6.00 1.81
C LEU A 84 0.11 7.43 2.12
N LEU A 85 1.08 7.94 1.36
CA LEU A 85 1.59 9.31 1.48
C LEU A 85 0.50 10.34 1.13
N ILE A 86 -0.18 10.17 0.00
CA ILE A 86 -1.25 11.08 -0.46
C ILE A 86 -2.37 11.15 0.59
N GLY A 87 -2.83 10.01 1.09
CA GLY A 87 -3.85 9.95 2.12
C GLY A 87 -3.39 10.64 3.41
N THR A 88 -2.14 10.38 3.83
CA THR A 88 -1.58 10.97 5.06
C THR A 88 -1.53 12.49 4.95
N VAL A 89 -1.00 13.02 3.84
CA VAL A 89 -0.91 14.47 3.58
C VAL A 89 -2.31 15.09 3.51
N TRP A 90 -3.26 14.43 2.86
CA TRP A 90 -4.64 14.92 2.80
C TRP A 90 -5.28 15.06 4.18
N ILE A 91 -5.15 14.03 5.03
CA ILE A 91 -5.71 14.05 6.38
C ILE A 91 -5.03 15.14 7.23
N MET A 92 -3.70 15.28 7.12
CA MET A 92 -2.97 16.36 7.80
C MET A 92 -3.49 17.73 7.38
N ALA A 93 -3.61 17.98 6.07
CA ALA A 93 -4.05 19.27 5.54
C ALA A 93 -5.52 19.57 5.92
N ARG A 94 -6.37 18.54 5.96
CA ARG A 94 -7.80 18.71 6.19
C ARG A 94 -8.18 18.83 7.66
N LEU A 95 -7.54 18.04 8.53
CA LEU A 95 -7.86 17.97 9.97
C LEU A 95 -6.87 18.71 10.86
N GLY A 96 -5.72 19.15 10.32
CA GLY A 96 -4.69 19.84 11.10
C GLY A 96 -4.02 18.96 12.15
N VAL A 97 -4.02 17.64 11.95
CA VAL A 97 -3.50 16.67 12.92
C VAL A 97 -2.01 16.36 12.69
N PRO A 98 -1.27 15.93 13.73
CA PRO A 98 0.11 15.49 13.59
C PRO A 98 0.27 14.34 12.59
N VAL A 99 1.43 14.30 11.91
CA VAL A 99 1.75 13.27 10.91
C VAL A 99 1.60 11.86 11.47
N ALA A 100 2.00 11.63 12.72
CA ALA A 100 1.91 10.32 13.35
C ALA A 100 0.46 9.83 13.45
N ASN A 101 -0.48 10.73 13.73
CA ASN A 101 -1.89 10.36 13.83
C ASN A 101 -2.54 10.18 12.45
N ALA A 102 -2.24 11.07 11.49
CA ALA A 102 -2.73 10.94 10.12
C ALA A 102 -2.24 9.65 9.47
N PHE A 103 -0.92 9.39 9.56
CA PHE A 103 -0.30 8.18 9.04
C PHE A 103 -0.93 6.92 9.65
N PHE A 104 -1.18 6.92 10.96
CA PHE A 104 -1.80 5.78 11.63
C PHE A 104 -3.19 5.46 11.07
N GLU A 105 -4.05 6.45 10.88
CA GLU A 105 -5.41 6.25 10.35
C GLU A 105 -5.37 5.75 8.90
N VAL A 106 -4.51 6.32 8.05
CA VAL A 106 -4.40 5.89 6.65
C VAL A 106 -3.76 4.50 6.54
N ALA A 107 -2.71 4.22 7.30
CA ALA A 107 -2.08 2.90 7.35
C ALA A 107 -3.07 1.84 7.84
N SER A 108 -3.89 2.17 8.85
CA SER A 108 -4.94 1.28 9.35
C SER A 108 -6.03 1.01 8.31
N ALA A 109 -6.48 2.04 7.60
CA ALA A 109 -7.49 1.91 6.55
C ALA A 109 -6.95 1.11 5.34
N GLN A 110 -5.77 1.48 4.83
CA GLN A 110 -5.13 0.83 3.68
C GLN A 110 -4.63 -0.59 4.00
N GLY A 111 -4.24 -0.84 5.25
CA GLY A 111 -3.90 -2.18 5.74
C GLY A 111 -5.11 -3.01 6.15
N ASN A 112 -6.32 -2.45 6.10
CA ASN A 112 -7.58 -3.05 6.59
C ASN A 112 -7.47 -3.58 8.03
N VAL A 113 -6.75 -2.85 8.89
CA VAL A 113 -6.49 -3.25 10.29
C VAL A 113 -7.63 -2.80 11.21
N GLY A 114 -8.21 -1.63 10.96
CA GLY A 114 -9.38 -1.13 11.69
C GLY A 114 -9.08 -0.50 13.06
N LEU A 115 -7.81 -0.25 13.38
CA LEU A 115 -7.42 0.52 14.57
C LEU A 115 -7.55 2.01 14.32
N SER A 116 -7.79 2.79 15.39
CA SER A 116 -7.85 4.25 15.33
C SER A 116 -7.15 4.89 16.53
N VAL A 117 -6.53 6.04 16.29
CA VAL A 117 -5.99 6.93 17.32
C VAL A 117 -7.04 7.90 17.87
N GLY A 118 -8.31 7.69 17.53
CA GLY A 118 -9.44 8.50 17.99
C GLY A 118 -9.79 9.66 17.07
N ILE A 119 -9.15 9.75 15.89
CA ILE A 119 -9.53 10.73 14.86
C ILE A 119 -10.78 10.26 14.13
N THR A 120 -10.84 8.99 13.76
CA THR A 120 -11.96 8.43 13.01
C THR A 120 -13.22 8.38 13.89
N SER A 121 -14.19 9.23 13.57
CA SER A 121 -15.45 9.38 14.30
C SER A 121 -16.64 9.53 13.33
N PRO A 122 -17.89 9.35 13.79
CA PRO A 122 -19.07 9.62 12.96
C PRO A 122 -19.19 11.07 12.50
N THR A 123 -18.51 12.01 13.16
CA THR A 123 -18.52 13.44 12.83
C THR A 123 -17.43 13.86 11.84
N LEU A 124 -16.64 12.91 11.31
CA LEU A 124 -15.62 13.21 10.31
C LEU A 124 -16.20 13.91 9.07
N PRO A 125 -15.48 14.87 8.46
CA PRO A 125 -15.83 15.42 7.17
C PRO A 125 -16.04 14.34 6.12
N VAL A 126 -17.04 14.53 5.24
CA VAL A 126 -17.48 13.55 4.25
C VAL A 126 -16.33 13.18 3.29
N ASP A 127 -15.51 14.15 2.91
CA ASP A 127 -14.34 13.96 2.06
C ASP A 127 -13.32 13.00 2.67
N VAL A 128 -13.04 13.12 3.97
CA VAL A 128 -12.10 12.22 4.68
C VAL A 128 -12.68 10.81 4.81
N LYS A 129 -13.99 10.68 5.05
CA LYS A 129 -14.65 9.36 5.08
C LYS A 129 -14.53 8.65 3.75
N ILE A 130 -14.81 9.34 2.64
CA ILE A 130 -14.68 8.79 1.30
C ILE A 130 -13.24 8.36 1.04
N LEU A 131 -12.26 9.18 1.41
CA LEU A 131 -10.84 8.84 1.26
C LEU A 131 -10.46 7.57 2.01
N LEU A 132 -10.90 7.42 3.27
CA LEU A 132 -10.62 6.21 4.07
C LEU A 132 -11.32 4.97 3.49
N ILE A 133 -12.56 5.10 3.00
CA ILE A 133 -13.27 4.02 2.31
C ILE A 133 -12.51 3.56 1.06
N LEU A 134 -12.02 4.51 0.25
CA LEU A 134 -11.21 4.20 -0.93
C LEU A 134 -9.90 3.50 -0.53
N HIS A 135 -9.23 3.93 0.53
CA HIS A 135 -8.03 3.24 1.03
C HIS A 135 -8.33 1.81 1.47
N MET A 136 -9.46 1.56 2.13
CA MET A 136 -9.89 0.20 2.50
C MET A 136 -10.16 -0.69 1.28
N TRP A 137 -10.71 -0.13 0.20
CA TRP A 137 -10.92 -0.85 -1.06
C TRP A 137 -9.59 -1.20 -1.72
N ILE A 138 -8.70 -0.22 -1.85
CA ILE A 138 -7.35 -0.39 -2.41
C ILE A 138 -6.57 -1.47 -1.65
N GLY A 139 -6.66 -1.45 -0.31
CA GLY A 139 -6.04 -2.44 0.56
C GLY A 139 -6.58 -3.85 0.41
N ARG A 140 -7.89 -3.99 0.13
CA ARG A 140 -8.57 -5.30 0.08
C ARG A 140 -8.56 -5.98 -1.28
N LEU A 141 -8.78 -5.22 -2.35
CA LEU A 141 -8.93 -5.73 -3.72
C LEU A 141 -7.58 -5.86 -4.44
N GLU A 142 -6.50 -5.60 -3.74
CA GLU A 142 -5.19 -5.25 -4.31
C GLU A 142 -5.24 -3.97 -5.17
N ILE A 143 -4.12 -3.25 -5.15
CA ILE A 143 -3.98 -1.94 -5.79
C ILE A 143 -4.28 -2.01 -7.29
N PHE A 144 -3.73 -2.99 -8.00
CA PHE A 144 -3.89 -3.07 -9.46
C PHE A 144 -5.31 -3.36 -9.88
N SER A 145 -6.00 -4.31 -9.25
CA SER A 145 -7.41 -4.60 -9.56
C SER A 145 -8.28 -3.37 -9.33
N THR A 146 -8.02 -2.62 -8.25
CA THR A 146 -8.74 -1.38 -7.93
C THR A 146 -8.48 -0.29 -8.97
N LEU A 147 -7.22 -0.09 -9.36
CA LEU A 147 -6.86 0.90 -10.38
C LEU A 147 -7.47 0.55 -11.74
N VAL A 148 -7.38 -0.72 -12.16
CA VAL A 148 -8.00 -1.21 -13.40
C VAL A 148 -9.51 -0.98 -13.37
N PHE A 149 -10.17 -1.27 -12.25
CA PHE A 149 -11.60 -1.00 -12.08
C PHE A 149 -11.93 0.48 -12.24
N ILE A 150 -11.21 1.36 -11.54
CA ILE A 150 -11.45 2.82 -11.60
C ILE A 150 -11.23 3.34 -13.02
N VAL A 151 -10.12 2.98 -13.67
CA VAL A 151 -9.82 3.41 -15.04
C VAL A 151 -10.86 2.89 -16.03
N SER A 152 -11.24 1.61 -15.91
CA SER A 152 -12.25 1.00 -16.78
C SER A 152 -13.61 1.67 -16.61
N ALA A 153 -14.03 1.95 -15.37
CA ALA A 153 -15.28 2.65 -15.09
C ALA A 153 -15.26 4.07 -15.68
N VAL A 154 -14.18 4.83 -15.49
CA VAL A 154 -14.01 6.18 -16.05
C VAL A 154 -14.07 6.16 -17.58
N MET A 155 -13.48 5.17 -18.24
CA MET A 155 -13.53 5.03 -19.70
C MET A 155 -14.91 4.59 -20.21
N LEU A 156 -15.69 3.85 -19.42
CA LEU A 156 -17.02 3.37 -19.78
C LEU A 156 -18.12 4.45 -19.63
N ILE A 157 -17.98 5.34 -18.65
CA ILE A 157 -18.95 6.43 -18.39
C ILE A 157 -19.25 7.26 -19.66
N PRO A 158 -18.27 7.82 -20.39
CA PRO A 158 -18.55 8.61 -21.58
C PRO A 158 -19.22 7.78 -22.69
N ARG A 159 -18.88 6.50 -22.84
CA ARG A 159 -19.50 5.59 -23.82
C ARG A 159 -20.96 5.27 -23.53
N LEU A 160 -21.37 5.31 -22.25
CA LEU A 160 -22.76 5.11 -21.85
C LEU A 160 -23.58 6.39 -21.99
N VAL A 161 -22.95 7.55 -21.83
CA VAL A 161 -23.59 8.87 -22.01
C VAL A 161 -23.83 9.16 -23.49
N GLU A 162 -22.90 8.81 -24.39
CA GLU A 162 -23.09 8.95 -25.85
C GLU A 162 -24.10 7.97 -26.47
N ARG A 163 -24.50 6.92 -25.73
CA ARG A 163 -25.50 5.93 -26.19
C ARG A 163 -26.94 6.26 -25.80
N ARG A 164 -27.18 7.35 -25.07
CA ARG A 164 -28.52 7.89 -24.77
C ARG A 164 -28.82 9.09 -25.65
#